data_AF-A0A6P2D5R1-F1
#
_entry.id   AF-A0A6P2D5R1-F1
#
_cell.length_a   1.000
_cell.length_b   1.000
_cell.length_c   1.000
_cell.angle_alpha   90.00
_cell.angle_beta   90.00
_cell.angle_gamma   90.00
#
_symmetry.space_group_name_H-M   'P 1'
#
loop_
_entity.id
_entity.type
_entity.pdbx_description
1 polymer ?
#
loop_
_entity_poly.entity_id
_entity_poly.type
_entity_poly.pdbx_seq_one_letter_code
_entity_poly.pdbx_strand_id
1 'polypeptide(L)'
;MTRRGLKRLLLVAVALPLLVRAVDRFSVLLWCGSTNLEVEFVITDGATGAPVPRACVAIHQEKGGFYEDKDEKEFLLVAGDDGRISKECPGSFCSGAKSTLGLSDTFKVYPPGWVVQVGADGYESSDNIIVNLPENYDKSRRSGDRKAKLIIPVALHKK
;
A
#
# COMPACT_ATOMS: atom_id res chain seq x y z
N MET A 1 -8.98 -9.49 -52.69
CA MET A 1 -9.55 -8.54 -51.68
C MET A 1 -9.50 -7.13 -52.24
N THR A 2 -10.63 -6.43 -52.36
CA THR A 2 -10.63 -5.04 -52.85
C THR A 2 -10.01 -4.12 -51.80
N ARG A 3 -9.25 -3.09 -52.22
CA ARG A 3 -8.62 -2.07 -51.35
C ARG A 3 -9.61 -1.44 -50.35
N ARG A 4 -10.91 -1.44 -50.66
CA ARG A 4 -12.01 -0.99 -49.79
C ARG A 4 -12.33 -1.97 -48.65
N GLY A 5 -12.25 -3.28 -48.88
CA GLY A 5 -12.47 -4.31 -47.85
C GLY A 5 -11.40 -4.29 -46.77
N LEU A 6 -10.13 -4.13 -47.16
CA LEU A 6 -9.02 -4.02 -46.21
C LEU A 6 -9.15 -2.78 -45.29
N LYS A 7 -9.55 -1.63 -45.85
CA LYS A 7 -9.79 -0.41 -45.07
C LYS A 7 -10.89 -0.58 -44.03
N ARG A 8 -11.99 -1.26 -44.39
CA ARG A 8 -13.09 -1.55 -43.45
C ARG A 8 -12.65 -2.48 -42.33
N LEU A 9 -11.89 -3.53 -42.66
CA LEU A 9 -11.32 -4.45 -41.66
C LEU A 9 -10.41 -3.72 -40.68
N LEU A 10 -9.51 -2.86 -41.17
CA LEU A 10 -8.63 -2.06 -40.32
C LEU A 10 -9.43 -1.11 -39.41
N LEU A 11 -10.48 -0.48 -39.93
CA LEU A 11 -11.32 0.43 -39.14
C LEU A 11 -12.04 -0.32 -38.03
N VAL A 12 -12.64 -1.48 -38.31
CA VAL A 12 -13.29 -2.33 -37.30
C VAL A 12 -12.27 -2.82 -36.26
N ALA A 13 -11.08 -3.25 -36.71
CA ALA A 13 -10.02 -3.73 -35.84
C ALA A 13 -9.51 -2.66 -34.86
N VAL A 14 -9.61 -1.37 -35.20
CA VAL A 14 -9.26 -0.25 -34.31
C VAL A 14 -10.45 0.24 -33.49
N ALA A 15 -11.64 0.34 -34.10
CA ALA A 15 -12.83 0.86 -33.43
C ALA A 15 -13.30 -0.07 -32.29
N LEU A 16 -13.23 -1.39 -32.50
CA LEU A 16 -13.68 -2.37 -31.51
C LEU A 16 -12.90 -2.29 -30.18
N PRO A 17 -11.54 -2.33 -30.13
CA PRO A 17 -10.82 -2.19 -28.88
C PRO A 17 -11.00 -0.82 -28.22
N LEU A 18 -11.18 0.25 -29.01
CA LEU A 18 -11.49 1.58 -28.46
C LEU A 18 -12.86 1.61 -27.80
N LEU A 19 -13.88 0.99 -28.42
CA LEU A 19 -15.21 0.88 -27.85
C LEU A 19 -15.19 0.05 -26.56
N VAL A 20 -14.51 -1.10 -26.56
CA VAL A 20 -14.33 -1.94 -25.37
C VAL A 20 -13.66 -1.14 -24.24
N ARG A 21 -12.58 -0.41 -24.55
CA ARG A 21 -11.89 0.44 -23.58
C ARG A 21 -12.76 1.59 -23.07
N ALA A 22 -13.61 2.16 -23.92
CA ALA A 22 -14.55 3.20 -23.51
C ALA A 22 -15.61 2.65 -22.55
N VAL A 23 -16.27 1.54 -22.91
CA VAL A 23 -17.27 0.87 -22.05
C VAL A 23 -16.68 0.49 -20.71
N ASP A 24 -15.46 -0.08 -20.70
CA ASP A 24 -14.75 -0.44 -19.47
C ASP A 24 -14.55 0.76 -18.53
N ARG A 25 -14.21 1.93 -19.07
CA ARG A 25 -13.98 3.14 -18.28
C ARG A 25 -15.25 3.84 -17.79
N PHE A 26 -16.36 3.71 -18.52
CA PHE A 26 -17.61 4.40 -18.14
C PHE A 26 -18.48 3.62 -17.15
N SER A 27 -18.30 2.31 -17.05
CA SER A 27 -19.09 1.46 -16.17
C SER A 27 -18.20 0.87 -15.08
N VAL A 28 -18.03 1.64 -14.00
CA VAL A 28 -17.21 1.30 -12.84
C VAL A 28 -18.11 1.06 -11.62
N LEU A 29 -17.95 -0.11 -10.99
CA LEU A 29 -18.55 -0.44 -9.70
C LEU A 29 -17.59 -0.02 -8.59
N LEU A 30 -18.03 0.95 -7.78
CA LEU A 30 -17.33 1.30 -6.54
C LEU A 30 -17.69 0.28 -5.46
N TRP A 31 -16.69 -0.13 -4.69
CA TRP A 31 -16.88 -1.08 -3.60
C TRP A 31 -16.07 -0.65 -2.38
N CYS A 32 -16.57 -1.04 -1.21
CA CYS A 32 -15.93 -0.83 0.10
C CYS A 32 -15.98 -2.13 0.89
N GLY A 33 -15.03 -2.34 1.78
CA GLY A 33 -14.96 -3.54 2.62
C GLY A 33 -13.93 -3.41 3.74
N SER A 34 -13.56 -4.56 4.30
CA SER A 34 -12.50 -4.67 5.30
C SER A 34 -11.49 -5.75 4.93
N THR A 35 -10.23 -5.54 5.30
CA THR A 35 -9.10 -6.44 5.07
C THR A 35 -8.17 -6.40 6.28
N ASN A 36 -7.37 -7.45 6.47
CA ASN A 36 -6.28 -7.38 7.44
C ASN A 36 -5.09 -6.71 6.76
N LEU A 37 -4.63 -5.59 7.30
CA LEU A 37 -3.47 -4.88 6.78
C LEU A 37 -2.24 -5.24 7.62
N GLU A 38 -1.22 -5.81 6.99
CA GLU A 38 0.11 -5.93 7.58
C GLU A 38 0.92 -4.68 7.24
N VAL A 39 1.30 -3.90 8.25
CA VAL A 39 2.27 -2.81 8.10
C VAL A 39 3.65 -3.34 8.43
N GLU A 40 4.52 -3.41 7.42
CA GLU A 40 5.90 -3.88 7.55
C GLU A 40 6.86 -2.69 7.44
N PHE A 41 7.74 -2.53 8.43
CA PHE A 41 8.86 -1.61 8.37
C PHE A 41 10.10 -2.37 7.91
N VAL A 42 10.78 -1.85 6.90
CA VAL A 42 12.04 -2.39 6.39
C VAL A 42 13.13 -1.37 6.69
N ILE A 43 13.98 -1.69 7.66
CA ILE A 43 14.93 -0.75 8.27
C ILE A 43 16.33 -1.09 7.75
N THR A 44 16.93 -0.12 7.07
CA THR A 44 18.23 -0.28 6.42
C THR A 44 19.18 0.84 6.80
N ASP A 45 20.46 0.55 6.78
CA ASP A 45 21.52 1.53 6.86
C ASP A 45 21.52 2.37 5.58
N GLY A 46 21.39 3.69 5.70
CA GLY A 46 21.20 4.60 4.57
C GLY A 46 22.42 4.70 3.65
N ALA A 47 23.61 4.33 4.12
CA ALA A 47 24.83 4.37 3.30
C ALA A 47 25.06 3.06 2.53
N THR A 48 24.77 1.92 3.18
CA THR A 48 25.10 0.59 2.65
C THR A 48 23.90 -0.16 2.09
N GLY A 49 22.68 0.23 2.47
CA GLY A 49 21.45 -0.53 2.20
C GLY A 49 21.34 -1.85 2.98
N ALA A 50 22.29 -2.14 3.88
CA ALA A 50 22.26 -3.34 4.70
C ALA A 50 21.13 -3.26 5.75
N PRO A 51 20.52 -4.39 6.14
CA PRO A 51 19.51 -4.38 7.20
C PRO A 51 20.10 -3.93 8.54
N VAL A 52 19.31 -3.18 9.32
CA VAL A 52 19.70 -2.78 10.69
C VAL A 52 18.98 -3.68 11.70
N PRO A 53 19.67 -4.69 12.25
CA PRO A 53 19.05 -5.63 13.18
C PRO A 53 18.69 -4.94 14.49
N ARG A 54 17.64 -5.43 15.16
CA ARG A 54 17.21 -4.95 16.48
C ARG A 54 16.87 -3.45 16.54
N ALA A 55 16.63 -2.80 15.40
CA ALA A 55 16.10 -1.45 15.37
C ALA A 55 14.73 -1.39 16.06
N CYS A 56 14.51 -0.35 16.84
CA CYS A 56 13.28 -0.10 17.57
C CYS A 56 12.38 0.84 16.77
N VAL A 57 11.11 0.48 16.63
CA VAL A 57 10.06 1.28 16.02
C VAL A 57 9.11 1.69 17.13
N ALA A 58 9.21 2.95 17.57
CA ALA A 58 8.30 3.56 18.53
C ALA A 58 7.07 4.09 17.77
N ILE A 59 5.89 3.63 18.17
CA ILE A 59 4.63 3.97 17.51
C ILE A 59 3.75 4.70 18.51
N HIS A 60 3.38 5.93 18.16
CA HIS A 60 2.31 6.68 18.80
C HIS A 60 1.06 6.57 17.92
N GLN A 61 0.06 5.85 18.42
CA GLN A 61 -1.21 5.66 17.75
C GLN A 61 -2.21 6.69 18.27
N GLU A 62 -2.61 7.60 17.39
CA GLU A 62 -3.66 8.57 17.70
C GLU A 62 -5.04 7.89 17.71
N LYS A 63 -5.96 8.44 18.51
CA LYS A 63 -7.35 7.98 18.54
C LYS A 63 -7.99 8.10 17.16
N GLY A 64 -8.48 6.99 16.61
CA GLY A 64 -9.25 6.97 15.36
C GLY A 64 -8.62 6.11 14.26
N GLY A 65 -8.86 6.50 13.00
CA GLY A 65 -8.61 5.65 11.85
C GLY A 65 -9.71 4.62 11.58
N PHE A 66 -9.52 3.82 10.54
CA PHE A 66 -10.54 2.90 10.03
C PHE A 66 -10.08 1.44 10.14
N TYR A 67 -9.94 0.93 11.37
CA TYR A 67 -9.56 -0.47 11.68
C TYR A 67 -10.08 -0.83 13.09
N GLU A 68 -10.00 -2.11 13.47
CA GLU A 68 -10.64 -2.61 14.71
C GLU A 68 -10.01 -2.06 16.00
N ASP A 69 -8.69 -1.87 16.01
CA ASP A 69 -7.90 -1.54 17.20
C ASP A 69 -7.48 -0.07 17.20
N LYS A 70 -8.46 0.83 17.30
CA LYS A 70 -8.31 2.29 17.06
C LYS A 70 -8.13 3.17 18.30
N ASP A 71 -7.89 2.54 19.45
CA ASP A 71 -7.72 3.25 20.71
C ASP A 71 -6.35 3.93 20.77
N GLU A 72 -6.26 5.05 21.46
CA GLU A 72 -4.99 5.76 21.62
C GLU A 72 -4.02 4.91 22.45
N LYS A 73 -2.80 4.73 21.95
CA LYS A 73 -1.77 3.94 22.64
C LYS A 73 -0.38 4.19 22.11
N GLU A 74 0.59 3.85 22.93
CA GLU A 74 1.99 3.81 22.56
C GLU A 74 2.52 2.39 22.69
N PHE A 75 3.29 1.96 21.71
CA PHE A 75 3.94 0.65 21.76
C PHE A 75 5.22 0.66 20.96
N LEU A 76 6.09 -0.29 21.28
CA LEU A 76 7.39 -0.45 20.67
C LEU A 76 7.47 -1.81 19.98
N LEU A 77 7.97 -1.80 18.74
CA LEU A 77 8.29 -3.02 18.00
C LEU A 77 9.81 -3.08 17.82
N VAL A 78 10.37 -4.29 17.83
CA VAL A 78 11.81 -4.52 17.64
C VAL A 78 12.01 -5.36 16.39
N ALA A 79 12.85 -4.87 15.48
CA ALA A 79 13.18 -5.56 14.25
C ALA A 79 13.98 -6.84 14.48
N GLY A 80 13.74 -7.83 13.62
CA GLY A 80 14.53 -9.05 13.55
C GLY A 80 15.94 -8.80 13.00
N ASP A 81 16.70 -9.88 12.86
CA ASP A 81 18.07 -9.83 12.33
C ASP A 81 18.13 -9.40 10.85
N ASP A 82 17.02 -9.51 10.14
CA ASP A 82 16.84 -9.08 8.76
C ASP A 82 16.43 -7.60 8.62
N GLY A 83 16.38 -6.86 9.72
CA GLY A 83 15.98 -5.45 9.74
C GLY A 83 14.49 -5.24 9.45
N ARG A 84 13.66 -6.28 9.58
CA ARG A 84 12.22 -6.20 9.33
C ARG A 84 11.43 -6.34 10.61
N ILE A 85 10.27 -5.66 10.63
CA ILE A 85 9.26 -5.82 11.67
C ILE A 85 7.89 -5.55 11.08
N SER A 86 6.89 -6.34 11.48
CA SER A 86 5.51 -6.14 11.02
C SER A 86 4.51 -6.10 12.15
N LYS A 87 3.40 -5.37 11.91
CA LYS A 87 2.24 -5.31 12.79
C LYS A 87 0.98 -5.47 11.96
N GLU A 88 0.14 -6.42 12.35
CA GLU A 88 -1.17 -6.62 11.75
C GLU A 88 -2.20 -5.65 12.35
N CYS A 89 -2.97 -5.03 11.46
CA CYS A 89 -4.12 -4.18 11.74
C CYS A 89 -5.37 -4.90 11.19
N PRO A 90 -6.11 -5.64 12.03
CA PRO A 90 -7.29 -6.37 11.58
C PRO A 90 -8.45 -5.41 11.25
N GLY A 91 -9.26 -5.82 10.29
CA GLY A 91 -10.47 -5.09 9.90
C GLY A 91 -10.21 -3.68 9.34
N SER A 92 -9.03 -3.43 8.78
CA SER A 92 -8.73 -2.17 8.09
C SER A 92 -9.68 -1.93 6.93
N PHE A 93 -10.23 -0.72 6.85
CA PHE A 93 -11.12 -0.31 5.79
C PHE A 93 -10.38 -0.27 4.45
N CYS A 94 -10.99 -0.85 3.44
CA CYS A 94 -10.48 -0.85 2.09
C CYS A 94 -11.58 -0.47 1.09
N SER A 95 -11.16 0.09 -0.03
CA SER A 95 -12.07 0.48 -1.09
C SER A 95 -11.40 0.31 -2.45
N GLY A 96 -12.23 0.34 -3.48
CA GLY A 96 -11.75 0.20 -4.83
C GLY A 96 -12.84 0.40 -5.86
N ALA A 97 -12.44 0.21 -7.11
CA ALA A 97 -13.27 0.40 -8.27
C ALA A 97 -13.00 -0.78 -9.21
N LYS A 98 -14.06 -1.48 -9.63
CA LYS A 98 -13.97 -2.59 -10.58
C LYS A 98 -14.79 -2.24 -11.81
N SER A 99 -14.17 -2.25 -12.99
CA SER A 99 -14.94 -2.08 -14.22
C SER A 99 -15.83 -3.29 -14.48
N THR A 100 -16.96 -3.06 -15.14
CA THR A 100 -17.91 -4.13 -15.52
C THR A 100 -17.30 -5.20 -16.41
N LEU A 101 -16.37 -4.82 -17.29
CA LEU A 101 -15.61 -5.76 -18.13
C LEU A 101 -14.39 -6.36 -17.43
N GLY A 102 -14.10 -5.96 -16.19
CA GLY A 102 -13.00 -6.48 -15.38
C GLY A 102 -11.61 -6.11 -15.84
N LEU A 103 -11.46 -5.16 -16.79
CA LEU A 103 -10.14 -4.72 -17.26
C LEU A 103 -9.45 -3.74 -16.30
N SER A 104 -10.19 -3.20 -15.32
CA SER A 104 -9.64 -2.42 -14.22
C SER A 104 -10.21 -2.89 -12.88
N ASP A 105 -9.31 -3.04 -11.91
CA ASP A 105 -9.62 -3.37 -10.52
C ASP A 105 -8.63 -2.57 -9.65
N THR A 106 -9.11 -1.48 -9.08
CA THR A 106 -8.33 -0.67 -8.15
C THR A 106 -8.57 -1.15 -6.72
N PHE A 107 -7.54 -1.01 -5.90
CA PHE A 107 -7.55 -1.43 -4.51
C PHE A 107 -6.75 -0.46 -3.69
N LYS A 108 -7.35 0.06 -2.62
CA LYS A 108 -6.71 0.93 -1.64
C LYS A 108 -7.11 0.47 -0.24
N VAL A 109 -6.18 0.58 0.70
CA VAL A 109 -6.41 0.33 2.12
C VAL A 109 -6.03 1.59 2.87
N TYR A 110 -6.84 1.96 3.85
CA TYR A 110 -6.57 3.11 4.71
C TYR A 110 -5.57 2.67 5.78
N PRO A 111 -4.33 3.21 5.78
CA PRO A 111 -3.34 2.89 6.79
C PRO A 111 -3.78 3.36 8.19
N PRO A 112 -3.21 2.79 9.26
CA PRO A 112 -3.50 3.25 10.61
C PRO A 112 -2.96 4.67 10.85
N GLY A 113 -3.63 5.41 11.73
CA GLY A 113 -3.22 6.75 12.19
C GLY A 113 -2.03 6.70 13.14
N TRP A 114 -0.88 6.25 12.65
CA TRP A 114 0.35 6.14 13.42
C TRP A 114 1.33 7.25 13.10
N VAL A 115 1.95 7.79 14.15
CA VAL A 115 3.19 8.57 14.10
C VAL A 115 4.31 7.66 14.59
N VAL A 116 5.33 7.49 13.77
CA VAL A 116 6.38 6.49 13.99
C VAL A 116 7.74 7.14 14.06
N GLN A 117 8.55 6.74 15.03
CA GLN A 117 9.96 7.08 15.09
C GLN A 117 10.79 5.80 15.15
N VAL A 118 11.85 5.73 14.34
CA VAL A 118 12.72 4.55 14.27
C VAL A 118 14.11 4.91 14.77
N GLY A 119 14.69 4.04 15.59
CA GLY A 119 16.06 4.23 16.08
C GLY A 119 16.78 2.90 16.29
N ALA A 120 18.10 2.94 16.31
CA ALA A 120 18.94 1.78 16.59
C ALA A 120 20.23 2.23 17.30
N ASP A 121 20.89 1.32 18.01
CA ASP A 121 22.17 1.63 18.65
C ASP A 121 23.23 1.96 17.59
N GLY A 122 24.01 3.04 17.83
CA GLY A 122 24.95 3.58 16.85
C GLY A 122 24.34 4.37 15.67
N TYR A 123 23.01 4.51 15.60
CA TYR A 123 22.31 5.28 14.56
C TYR A 123 21.60 6.51 15.13
N GLU A 124 21.50 7.56 14.32
CA GLU A 124 20.59 8.68 14.57
C GLU A 124 19.14 8.18 14.44
N SER A 125 18.27 8.68 15.31
CA SER A 125 16.82 8.41 15.19
C SER A 125 16.27 9.08 13.93
N SER A 126 15.32 8.42 13.28
CA SER A 126 14.60 9.02 12.17
C SER A 126 13.77 10.23 12.63
N ASP A 127 13.40 11.07 11.66
CA ASP A 127 12.26 11.97 11.81
C ASP A 127 10.95 11.18 12.05
N ASN A 128 9.92 11.89 12.49
CA ASN A 128 8.58 11.34 12.64
C ASN A 128 7.99 10.98 11.27
N ILE A 129 7.59 9.72 11.12
CA ILE A 129 6.95 9.17 9.92
C ILE A 129 5.45 9.06 10.19
N ILE A 130 4.63 9.74 9.39
CA ILE A 130 3.17 9.63 9.46
C ILE A 130 2.73 8.51 8.50
N VAL A 131 2.12 7.46 9.05
CA VAL A 131 1.73 6.27 8.26
C VAL A 131 0.48 6.53 7.42
N ASN A 132 -0.47 7.30 7.94
CA ASN A 132 -1.74 7.62 7.28
C ASN A 132 -1.65 8.80 6.29
N LEU A 133 -0.59 8.85 5.49
CA LEU A 133 -0.46 9.82 4.41
C LEU A 133 -1.07 9.29 3.10
N PRO A 134 -1.65 10.15 2.25
CA PRO A 134 -2.24 9.74 0.97
C PRO A 134 -1.29 8.93 0.08
N GLU A 135 0.02 9.21 0.09
CA GLU A 135 0.99 8.43 -0.69
C GLU A 135 1.07 6.95 -0.29
N ASN A 136 0.71 6.60 0.94
CA ASN A 136 0.77 5.22 1.43
C ASN A 136 -0.48 4.41 1.05
N TYR A 137 -1.56 5.09 0.65
CA TYR A 137 -2.81 4.43 0.26
C TYR A 137 -2.58 3.64 -1.03
N ASP A 138 -1.83 4.24 -1.96
CA ASP A 138 -1.47 3.68 -3.25
C ASP A 138 -0.23 2.75 -3.19
N LYS A 139 0.42 2.61 -2.03
CA LYS A 139 1.51 1.64 -1.79
C LYS A 139 1.00 0.32 -1.23
N SER A 140 -0.19 0.29 -0.64
CA SER A 140 -0.79 -0.94 -0.12
C SER A 140 -1.13 -1.91 -1.26
N ARG A 141 -0.85 -3.20 -1.08
CA ARG A 141 -1.11 -4.25 -2.09
C ARG A 141 -1.85 -5.42 -1.47
N ARG A 142 -2.71 -6.09 -2.25
CA ARG A 142 -3.29 -7.38 -1.85
C ARG A 142 -2.16 -8.40 -1.71
N SER A 143 -2.08 -9.07 -0.57
CA SER A 143 -1.08 -10.11 -0.27
C SER A 143 -1.71 -11.51 -0.11
N GLY A 144 -3.04 -11.60 -0.14
CA GLY A 144 -3.80 -12.85 -0.06
C GLY A 144 -5.29 -12.58 0.06
N ASP A 145 -6.06 -13.63 0.30
CA ASP A 145 -7.49 -13.48 0.57
C ASP A 145 -7.70 -12.68 1.87
N ARG A 146 -8.45 -11.57 1.75
CA ARG A 146 -8.68 -10.59 2.82
C ARG A 146 -7.40 -10.10 3.52
N LYS A 147 -6.27 -10.11 2.82
CA LYS A 147 -4.97 -9.64 3.32
C LYS A 147 -4.38 -8.58 2.41
N ALA A 148 -3.86 -7.54 3.03
CA ALA A 148 -3.11 -6.49 2.39
C ALA A 148 -1.78 -6.27 3.11
N LYS A 149 -0.79 -5.74 2.39
CA LYS A 149 0.51 -5.39 2.94
C LYS A 149 0.88 -3.97 2.54
N LEU A 150 1.37 -3.19 3.50
CA LEU A 150 1.99 -1.89 3.32
C LEU A 150 3.43 -1.98 3.79
N ILE A 151 4.38 -1.64 2.91
CA ILE A 151 5.80 -1.63 3.24
C ILE A 151 6.26 -0.19 3.42
N ILE A 152 6.86 0.11 4.55
CA ILE A 152 7.43 1.41 4.91
C ILE A 152 8.94 1.27 4.99
N PRO A 153 9.68 1.66 3.93
CA PRO A 153 11.13 1.66 3.97
C PRO A 153 11.63 2.80 4.86
N VAL A 154 12.60 2.50 5.74
CA VAL A 154 13.23 3.47 6.63
C VAL A 154 14.74 3.34 6.53
N ALA A 155 15.40 4.41 6.09
CA ALA A 155 16.86 4.49 6.06
C ALA A 155 17.35 5.22 7.32
N LEU A 156 18.22 4.58 8.11
CA LEU A 156 18.88 5.18 9.26
C LEU A 156 20.31 5.60 8.92
N HIS A 157 20.76 6.71 9.50
CA HIS A 157 22.12 7.22 9.34
C HIS A 157 22.93 7.01 10.61
N LYS A 158 24.22 6.70 10.49
CA LYS A 158 25.11 6.55 11.65
C LYS A 158 25.38 7.90 12.29
N LYS A 159 25.56 7.89 13.61
CA LYS A 159 26.04 9.05 14.38
C LYS A 159 27.49 9.41 14.04
#